data_AF-A0A6I9YTE2-F1
#
_entry.id   AF-A0A6I9YTE2-F1
#
_cell.length_a   1.000
_cell.length_b   1.000
_cell.length_c   1.000
_cell.angle_alpha   90.00
_cell.angle_beta   90.00
_cell.angle_gamma   90.00
#
_symmetry.space_group_name_H-M   'P 1'
#
loop_
_entity.id
_entity.type
_entity.pdbx_description
1 polymer ?
#
loop_
_entity_poly.entity_id
_entity_poly.type
_entity_poly.pdbx_seq_one_letter_code
_entity_poly.pdbx_strand_id
1 'polypeptide(L)'
;MATFEVDEKRFEIIKEAYMRSLNNFRAEQPHEHAMYYLRLLMTEVAWTKNELKEALDDVTLPRLKAFISQLLSRLHIEALLHGNITKQAALGVMQMVEDTLIEHAHTIPLLPSQLVRYREVQLPDRGWFVYQQRNEVHNNCGIEIYYQTDMQSTSENMFLELFCQIVSEPCFNTLRTKEQLGELLFICVSDKITIYFKSIIIS
;
A
#
# COMPACT_ATOMS: atom_id res chain seq x y z
N MET A 1 1.45 23.56 -4.77
CA MET A 1 0.57 22.78 -3.86
C MET A 1 -0.26 23.70 -2.98
N ALA A 2 0.34 24.68 -2.29
CA ALA A 2 -0.38 25.57 -1.39
C ALA A 2 -1.34 26.57 -2.09
N THR A 3 -1.08 26.94 -3.35
CA THR A 3 -1.93 27.85 -4.16
C THR A 3 -2.62 27.11 -5.32
N PHE A 4 -3.06 25.87 -5.09
CA PHE A 4 -3.63 25.06 -6.16
C PHE A 4 -5.06 25.49 -6.52
N GLU A 5 -5.24 25.95 -7.75
CA GLU A 5 -6.56 26.25 -8.32
C GLU A 5 -7.07 25.09 -9.17
N VAL A 6 -8.27 24.61 -8.84
CA VAL A 6 -8.89 23.47 -9.52
C VAL A 6 -9.77 23.95 -10.66
N ASP A 7 -9.41 23.58 -11.88
CA ASP A 7 -10.27 23.70 -13.06
C ASP A 7 -11.39 22.65 -13.02
N GLU A 8 -12.63 23.11 -13.22
CA GLU A 8 -13.84 22.28 -13.10
C GLU A 8 -13.89 21.18 -14.17
N LYS A 9 -13.53 21.50 -15.41
CA LYS A 9 -13.53 20.50 -16.51
C LYS A 9 -12.53 19.39 -16.24
N ARG A 10 -11.33 19.75 -15.77
CA ARG A 10 -10.30 18.80 -15.37
C ARG A 10 -10.72 17.94 -14.19
N PHE A 11 -11.41 18.52 -13.21
CA PHE A 11 -11.92 17.78 -12.06
C PHE A 11 -12.86 16.65 -12.51
N GLU A 12 -13.85 16.95 -13.35
CA GLU A 12 -14.80 15.95 -13.84
C GLU A 12 -14.12 14.84 -14.66
N ILE A 13 -13.20 15.20 -15.57
CA ILE A 13 -12.45 14.22 -16.38
C ILE A 13 -11.64 13.27 -15.49
N ILE A 14 -10.95 13.80 -14.48
CA ILE A 14 -10.12 13.00 -13.57
C ILE A 14 -11.00 12.14 -12.65
N LYS A 15 -12.11 12.69 -12.15
CA LYS A 15 -13.08 11.95 -11.31
C LYS A 15 -13.65 10.76 -12.08
N GLU A 16 -14.07 10.96 -13.32
CA GLU A 16 -14.62 9.91 -14.17
C GLU A 16 -13.56 8.83 -14.50
N ALA A 17 -12.33 9.25 -14.80
CA ALA A 17 -11.21 8.32 -15.03
C ALA A 17 -10.87 7.52 -13.77
N TYR A 18 -10.88 8.13 -12.58
CA TYR A 18 -10.66 7.45 -11.31
C TYR A 18 -11.78 6.45 -11.00
N MET A 19 -13.03 6.81 -11.24
CA MET A 19 -14.17 5.88 -11.12
C MET A 19 -14.01 4.66 -12.04
N ARG A 20 -13.60 4.87 -13.29
CA ARG A 20 -13.29 3.78 -14.21
C ARG A 20 -12.13 2.92 -13.70
N SER A 21 -11.07 3.52 -13.17
CA SER A 21 -9.94 2.79 -12.58
C SER A 21 -10.35 1.92 -11.40
N LEU A 22 -11.21 2.41 -10.50
CA LEU A 22 -11.75 1.61 -9.38
C LEU A 22 -12.58 0.42 -9.89
N ASN A 23 -13.43 0.63 -10.90
CA ASN A 23 -14.21 -0.43 -11.50
C ASN A 23 -13.37 -1.46 -12.26
N ASN A 24 -12.33 -1.01 -12.96
CA ASN A 24 -11.44 -1.86 -13.74
C ASN A 24 -10.64 -2.84 -12.88
N PHE A 25 -10.53 -2.59 -11.58
CA PHE A 25 -9.90 -3.52 -10.65
C PHE A 25 -10.47 -4.94 -10.73
N ARG A 26 -11.78 -5.10 -11.04
CA ARG A 26 -12.40 -6.42 -11.21
C ARG A 26 -11.77 -7.29 -12.31
N ALA A 27 -11.13 -6.65 -13.31
CA ALA A 27 -10.51 -7.30 -14.45
C ALA A 27 -9.01 -7.55 -14.25
N GLU A 28 -8.45 -7.13 -13.11
CA GLU A 28 -7.07 -7.46 -12.73
C GLU A 28 -6.91 -8.96 -12.47
N GLN A 29 -5.67 -9.42 -12.47
CA GLN A 29 -5.37 -10.85 -12.38
C GLN A 29 -5.76 -11.41 -11.01
N PRO A 30 -6.18 -12.70 -10.92
CA PRO A 30 -6.58 -13.32 -9.65
C PRO A 30 -5.52 -13.23 -8.54
N HIS A 31 -4.23 -13.24 -8.87
CA HIS A 31 -3.15 -13.10 -7.89
C HIS A 31 -3.06 -11.68 -7.31
N GLU A 32 -3.33 -10.64 -8.10
CA GLU A 32 -3.38 -9.26 -7.64
C GLU A 32 -4.59 -9.03 -6.71
N HIS A 33 -5.69 -9.76 -6.96
CA HIS A 33 -6.85 -9.78 -6.06
C HIS A 33 -6.49 -10.43 -4.72
N ALA A 34 -5.77 -11.56 -4.74
CA ALA A 34 -5.31 -12.20 -3.50
C ALA A 34 -4.45 -11.25 -2.66
N MET A 35 -3.43 -10.62 -3.28
CA MET A 35 -2.57 -9.59 -2.67
C MET A 35 -3.36 -8.42 -2.09
N TYR A 36 -4.34 -7.95 -2.84
CA TYR A 36 -5.22 -6.88 -2.41
C TYR A 36 -6.04 -7.25 -1.18
N TYR A 37 -6.68 -8.42 -1.19
CA TYR A 37 -7.52 -8.86 -0.07
C TYR A 37 -6.70 -9.19 1.17
N LEU A 38 -5.52 -9.81 1.03
CA LEU A 38 -4.63 -10.03 2.16
C LEU A 38 -4.23 -8.70 2.82
N ARG A 39 -3.87 -7.69 2.01
CA ARG A 39 -3.55 -6.35 2.53
C ARG A 39 -4.70 -5.74 3.32
N LEU A 40 -5.94 -5.90 2.85
CA LEU A 40 -7.13 -5.43 3.55
C LEU A 40 -7.33 -6.15 4.89
N LEU A 41 -7.15 -7.47 4.92
CA LEU A 41 -7.34 -8.29 6.12
C LEU A 41 -6.28 -8.01 7.19
N MET A 42 -5.04 -7.75 6.78
CA MET A 42 -3.92 -7.61 7.71
C MET A 42 -3.70 -6.18 8.22
N THR A 43 -4.26 -5.15 7.59
CA THR A 43 -4.04 -3.75 7.99
C THR A 43 -5.17 -3.26 8.90
N GLU A 44 -4.84 -2.61 10.03
CA GLU A 44 -5.82 -2.07 11.00
C GLU A 44 -6.91 -1.19 10.36
N VAL A 45 -6.53 -0.31 9.43
CA VAL A 45 -7.46 0.52 8.67
C VAL A 45 -7.11 0.44 7.20
N ALA A 46 -8.05 -0.04 6.39
CA ALA A 46 -7.94 -0.04 4.94
C ALA A 46 -9.32 0.12 4.30
N TRP A 47 -9.38 0.95 3.26
CA TRP A 47 -10.62 1.19 2.50
C TRP A 47 -10.65 0.30 1.27
N THR A 48 -11.77 -0.38 1.08
CA THR A 48 -12.00 -1.23 -0.08
C THR A 48 -12.26 -0.40 -1.35
N LYS A 49 -12.05 -0.99 -2.52
CA LYS A 49 -12.33 -0.35 -3.82
C LYS A 49 -13.81 0.00 -3.94
N ASN A 50 -14.68 -0.81 -3.35
CA ASN A 50 -16.12 -0.58 -3.33
C ASN A 50 -16.48 0.60 -2.42
N GLU A 51 -15.93 0.67 -1.20
CA GLU A 51 -16.14 1.81 -0.30
C GLU A 51 -15.63 3.12 -0.93
N LEU A 52 -14.44 3.10 -1.54
CA LEU A 52 -13.90 4.27 -2.24
C LEU A 52 -14.76 4.68 -3.44
N LYS A 53 -15.34 3.72 -4.16
CA LYS A 53 -16.23 3.97 -5.29
C LYS A 53 -17.55 4.58 -4.83
N GLU A 54 -18.16 4.03 -3.79
CA GLU A 54 -19.40 4.56 -3.21
C GLU A 54 -19.21 5.98 -2.67
N ALA A 55 -18.09 6.23 -1.97
CA ALA A 55 -17.76 7.56 -1.47
C ALA A 55 -17.39 8.57 -2.58
N LEU A 56 -17.07 8.10 -3.80
CA LEU A 56 -16.64 8.98 -4.88
C LEU A 56 -17.78 9.84 -5.42
N ASP A 57 -19.02 9.36 -5.38
CA ASP A 57 -20.19 10.12 -5.81
C ASP A 57 -20.36 11.40 -4.98
N ASP A 58 -20.07 11.30 -3.69
CA ASP A 58 -20.07 12.39 -2.72
C ASP A 58 -18.93 13.42 -2.91
N VAL A 59 -17.91 13.11 -3.71
CA VAL A 59 -16.79 14.04 -3.95
C VAL A 59 -17.23 15.12 -4.93
N THR A 60 -17.39 16.36 -4.44
CA THR A 60 -17.74 17.53 -5.25
C THR A 60 -16.59 18.53 -5.30
N LEU A 61 -16.56 19.37 -6.35
CA LEU A 61 -15.53 20.40 -6.50
C LEU A 61 -15.43 21.34 -5.27
N PRO A 62 -16.53 21.82 -4.66
CA PRO A 62 -16.45 22.62 -3.43
C PRO A 62 -15.85 21.84 -2.25
N ARG A 63 -16.22 20.56 -2.07
CA ARG A 63 -15.66 19.70 -1.02
C ARG A 63 -14.16 19.49 -1.22
N LEU A 64 -13.71 19.29 -2.46
CA LEU A 64 -12.29 19.15 -2.77
C LEU A 64 -11.51 20.44 -2.45
N LYS A 65 -12.04 21.61 -2.83
CA LYS A 65 -11.43 22.91 -2.51
C LYS A 65 -11.28 23.10 -1.00
N ALA A 66 -12.31 22.79 -0.23
CA ALA A 66 -12.25 22.84 1.23
C ALA A 66 -11.25 21.82 1.81
N PHE A 67 -11.22 20.61 1.26
CA PHE A 67 -10.32 19.54 1.69
C PHE A 67 -8.84 19.90 1.49
N ILE A 68 -8.47 20.58 0.39
CA ILE A 68 -7.07 20.97 0.16
C ILE A 68 -6.57 21.89 1.28
N SER A 69 -7.34 22.91 1.63
CA SER A 69 -7.00 23.81 2.74
C SER A 69 -6.93 23.06 4.07
N GLN A 70 -7.87 22.14 4.32
CA GLN A 70 -7.86 21.33 5.54
C GLN A 70 -6.65 20.40 5.61
N LEU A 71 -6.31 19.73 4.51
CA LEU A 71 -5.19 18.79 4.41
C LEU A 71 -3.85 19.49 4.68
N LEU A 72 -3.65 20.67 4.10
CA LEU A 72 -2.39 21.41 4.24
C LEU A 72 -2.31 22.19 5.56
N SER A 73 -3.41 22.40 6.27
CA SER A 73 -3.41 23.18 7.52
C SER A 73 -2.51 22.60 8.61
N ARG A 74 -2.35 21.27 8.68
CA ARG A 74 -1.55 20.60 9.72
C ARG A 74 -0.75 19.45 9.15
N LEU A 75 0.58 19.57 9.14
CA LEU A 75 1.47 18.57 8.54
C LEU A 75 2.66 18.23 9.44
N HIS A 76 3.24 17.07 9.17
CA HIS A 76 4.56 16.67 9.61
C HIS A 76 5.34 16.24 8.38
N ILE A 77 6.56 16.75 8.21
CA ILE A 77 7.38 16.49 7.03
C ILE A 77 8.60 15.68 7.47
N GLU A 78 8.71 14.47 6.93
CA GLU A 78 9.88 13.61 7.06
C GLU A 78 10.54 13.53 5.67
N ALA A 79 11.80 13.95 5.57
CA ALA A 79 12.50 14.08 4.29
C ALA A 79 13.90 13.46 4.35
N LEU A 80 14.27 12.74 3.28
CA LEU A 80 15.61 12.22 3.05
C LEU A 80 16.28 13.02 1.92
N LEU A 81 17.27 13.84 2.27
CA LEU A 81 18.10 14.58 1.32
C LEU A 81 19.47 13.89 1.21
N HIS A 82 19.75 13.29 0.07
CA HIS A 82 20.95 12.49 -0.15
C HIS A 82 21.55 12.74 -1.54
N GLY A 83 22.87 12.82 -1.64
CA GLY A 83 23.61 13.03 -2.89
C GLY A 83 24.63 14.15 -2.79
N ASN A 84 24.93 14.79 -3.93
CA ASN A 84 25.89 15.89 -4.03
C ASN A 84 25.29 17.22 -3.51
N ILE A 85 25.05 17.29 -2.20
CA ILE A 85 24.50 18.46 -1.53
C ILE A 85 25.23 18.70 -0.21
N THR A 86 25.53 19.96 0.09
CA THR A 86 26.11 20.32 1.39
C THR A 86 25.00 20.32 2.46
N LYS A 87 25.38 20.12 3.73
CA LYS A 87 24.43 20.21 4.86
C LYS A 87 23.66 21.54 4.86
N GLN A 88 24.33 22.65 4.56
CA GLN A 88 23.71 23.97 4.52
C GLN A 88 22.66 24.09 3.40
N ALA A 89 22.98 23.58 2.20
CA ALA A 89 22.03 23.55 1.10
C ALA A 89 20.82 22.65 1.43
N ALA A 90 21.04 21.50 2.06
CA ALA A 90 19.96 20.61 2.49
C ALA A 90 19.01 21.28 3.50
N LEU A 91 19.56 21.98 4.51
CA LEU A 91 18.76 22.77 5.46
C LEU A 91 18.01 23.90 4.75
N GLY A 92 18.64 24.59 3.81
CA GLY A 92 17.99 25.64 3.02
C GLY A 92 16.83 25.13 2.17
N VAL A 93 16.96 23.94 1.57
CA VAL A 93 15.87 23.29 0.82
C VAL A 93 14.70 22.95 1.74
N MET A 94 14.97 22.37 2.91
CA MET A 94 13.92 22.03 3.86
C MET A 94 13.20 23.28 4.39
N GLN A 95 13.97 24.33 4.73
CA GLN A 95 13.42 25.62 5.15
C GLN A 95 12.54 26.24 4.06
N MET A 96 12.97 26.23 2.80
CA MET A 96 12.18 26.74 1.68
C MET A 96 10.81 26.03 1.57
N VAL A 97 10.78 24.71 1.75
CA VAL A 97 9.54 23.92 1.72
C VAL A 97 8.62 24.31 2.87
N GLU A 98 9.16 24.43 4.09
CA GLU A 98 8.42 24.86 5.27
C GLU A 98 7.87 26.28 5.10
N ASP A 99 8.71 27.24 4.71
CA ASP A 99 8.33 28.64 4.53
C ASP A 99 7.20 28.77 3.50
N THR A 100 7.29 28.06 2.37
CA THR A 100 6.23 28.07 1.34
C THR A 100 4.89 27.55 1.87
N LEU A 101 4.92 26.51 2.70
CA LEU A 101 3.73 25.90 3.29
C LEU A 101 3.13 26.77 4.41
N ILE A 102 3.98 27.47 5.17
CA ILE A 102 3.56 28.41 6.21
C ILE A 102 2.96 29.67 5.58
N GLU A 103 3.61 30.22 4.55
CA GLU A 103 3.19 31.45 3.87
C GLU A 103 1.85 31.28 3.16
N HIS A 104 1.70 30.23 2.36
CA HIS A 104 0.56 30.08 1.46
C HIS A 104 -0.55 29.15 1.98
N ALA A 105 -0.25 28.22 2.89
CA ALA A 105 -1.24 27.29 3.45
C ALA A 105 -1.44 27.42 4.96
N HIS A 106 -0.72 28.34 5.62
CA HIS A 106 -0.78 28.54 7.08
C HIS A 106 -0.57 27.24 7.87
N THR A 107 0.34 26.41 7.36
CA THR A 107 0.61 25.08 7.89
C THR A 107 1.18 25.18 9.31
N ILE A 108 0.58 24.44 10.24
CA ILE A 108 1.11 24.27 11.60
C ILE A 108 1.56 22.83 11.84
N PRO A 109 2.51 22.58 12.76
CA PRO A 109 2.98 21.23 13.02
C PRO A 109 1.88 20.34 13.62
N LEU A 110 1.91 19.06 13.24
CA LEU A 110 1.14 18.02 13.92
C LEU A 110 1.70 17.75 15.33
N LEU A 111 0.81 17.36 16.24
CA LEU A 111 1.22 16.91 17.56
C LEU A 111 1.86 15.52 17.45
N PRO A 112 2.88 15.19 18.25
CA PRO A 112 3.49 13.85 18.23
C PRO A 112 2.48 12.72 18.45
N SER A 113 1.42 12.94 19.23
CA SER A 113 0.36 11.96 19.46
C SER A 113 -0.52 11.68 18.24
N GLN A 114 -0.49 12.55 17.23
CA GLN A 114 -1.26 12.38 15.98
C GLN A 114 -0.47 11.61 14.91
N LEU A 115 0.82 11.36 15.13
CA LEU A 115 1.67 10.57 14.24
C LEU A 115 1.47 9.06 14.48
N VAL A 116 0.22 8.63 14.39
CA VAL A 116 -0.17 7.24 14.62
C VAL A 116 0.13 6.42 13.37
N ARG A 117 0.88 5.33 13.55
CA ARG A 117 1.09 4.33 12.50
C ARG A 117 0.06 3.22 12.67
N TYR A 118 -0.52 2.78 11.56
CA TYR A 118 -1.42 1.62 11.57
C TYR A 118 -0.69 0.36 11.96
N ARG A 119 -1.40 -0.48 12.70
CA ARG A 119 -0.90 -1.79 13.16
C ARG A 119 -1.29 -2.87 12.18
N GLU A 120 -0.62 -3.99 12.33
CA GLU A 120 -0.99 -5.23 11.65
C GLU A 120 -1.81 -6.11 12.58
N VAL A 121 -2.71 -6.91 12.02
CA VAL A 121 -3.47 -7.91 12.78
C VAL A 121 -2.52 -9.01 13.25
N GLN A 122 -2.53 -9.30 14.55
CA GLN A 122 -1.80 -10.43 15.13
C GLN A 122 -2.67 -11.69 15.04
N LEU A 123 -2.20 -12.68 14.27
CA LEU A 123 -2.86 -13.98 14.18
C LEU A 123 -2.63 -14.80 15.46
N PRO A 124 -3.62 -15.56 15.93
CA PRO A 124 -3.45 -16.45 17.08
C PRO A 124 -2.52 -17.63 16.73
N ASP A 125 -1.78 -18.10 17.74
CA ASP A 125 -0.95 -19.29 17.62
C ASP A 125 -1.76 -20.48 17.09
N ARG A 126 -1.22 -21.16 16.07
CA ARG A 126 -1.86 -22.29 15.38
C ARG A 126 -3.21 -21.94 14.73
N GLY A 127 -3.49 -20.66 14.53
CA GLY A 127 -4.64 -20.18 13.77
C GLY A 127 -4.52 -20.48 12.29
N TRP A 128 -5.64 -20.81 11.66
CA TRP A 128 -5.74 -20.94 10.21
C TRP A 128 -7.04 -20.29 9.73
N PHE A 129 -6.89 -19.30 8.85
CA PHE A 129 -7.99 -18.52 8.32
C PHE A 129 -7.93 -18.56 6.80
N VAL A 130 -9.11 -18.64 6.18
CA VAL A 130 -9.26 -18.63 4.72
C VAL A 130 -10.27 -17.58 4.36
N TYR A 131 -9.84 -16.64 3.52
CA TYR A 131 -10.72 -15.70 2.86
C TYR A 131 -10.75 -16.03 1.37
N GLN A 132 -11.94 -16.20 0.82
CA GLN A 132 -12.13 -16.64 -0.56
C GLN A 132 -13.01 -15.64 -1.30
N GLN A 133 -12.56 -15.26 -2.49
CA GLN A 133 -13.31 -14.45 -3.44
C GLN A 133 -13.18 -15.02 -4.84
N ARG A 134 -14.17 -14.72 -5.69
CA ARG A 134 -14.19 -15.16 -7.09
C ARG A 134 -13.80 -14.01 -7.99
N ASN A 135 -12.87 -14.26 -8.92
CA ASN A 135 -12.65 -13.35 -10.04
C ASN A 135 -13.75 -13.58 -11.10
N GLU A 136 -14.41 -12.51 -11.52
CA GLU A 136 -15.53 -12.59 -12.48
C GLU A 136 -15.06 -12.59 -13.94
N VAL A 137 -13.80 -12.23 -14.19
CA VAL A 137 -13.25 -11.97 -15.54
C VAL A 137 -12.34 -13.10 -16.00
N HIS A 138 -11.41 -13.52 -15.14
CA HIS A 138 -10.44 -14.57 -15.46
C HIS A 138 -10.93 -15.93 -14.98
N ASN A 139 -10.68 -16.97 -15.78
CA ASN A 139 -11.03 -18.36 -15.44
C ASN A 139 -9.96 -19.06 -14.58
N ASN A 140 -8.84 -18.38 -14.32
CA ASN A 140 -7.73 -18.90 -13.52
C ASN A 140 -7.93 -18.58 -12.04
N CYS A 141 -7.18 -19.26 -11.18
CA CYS A 141 -7.19 -19.05 -9.74
C CYS A 141 -5.89 -18.41 -9.24
N GLY A 142 -5.99 -17.56 -8.22
CA GLY A 142 -4.85 -17.01 -7.50
C GLY A 142 -4.99 -17.33 -6.02
N ILE A 143 -3.93 -17.80 -5.38
CA ILE A 143 -3.89 -17.99 -3.93
C ILE A 143 -2.65 -17.32 -3.36
N GLU A 144 -2.85 -16.59 -2.27
CA GLU A 144 -1.78 -16.06 -1.46
C GLU A 144 -1.83 -16.71 -0.08
N ILE A 145 -0.72 -17.35 0.30
CA ILE A 145 -0.56 -18.00 1.59
C ILE A 145 0.42 -17.16 2.41
N TYR A 146 -0.05 -16.78 3.58
CA TYR A 146 0.61 -15.84 4.46
C TYR A 146 0.91 -16.51 5.80
N TYR A 147 2.19 -16.61 6.14
CA TYR A 147 2.65 -17.18 7.40
C TYR A 147 3.31 -16.08 8.23
N GLN A 148 2.53 -15.51 9.14
CA GLN A 148 3.02 -14.50 10.08
C GLN A 148 4.05 -15.11 11.03
N THR A 149 5.18 -14.41 11.20
CA THR A 149 6.15 -14.75 12.26
C THR A 149 6.06 -13.72 13.38
N ASP A 150 7.16 -13.11 13.79
CA ASP A 150 7.20 -12.14 14.89
C ASP A 150 7.53 -10.73 14.40
N MET A 151 7.68 -9.79 15.32
CA MET A 151 8.12 -8.43 15.04
C MET A 151 9.53 -8.39 14.44
N GLN A 152 9.73 -7.44 13.54
CA GLN A 152 11.04 -7.21 12.93
C GLN A 152 12.11 -6.96 13.97
N SER A 153 13.10 -7.84 13.95
CA SER A 153 14.36 -7.73 14.64
C SER A 153 15.45 -8.29 13.74
N THR A 154 16.71 -7.94 13.99
CA THR A 154 17.83 -8.43 13.17
C THR A 154 17.87 -9.96 13.12
N SER A 155 17.58 -10.64 14.22
CA SER A 155 17.56 -12.10 14.26
C SER A 155 16.39 -12.67 13.46
N GLU A 156 15.17 -12.20 13.70
CA GLU A 156 13.97 -12.72 13.02
C GLU A 156 14.04 -12.48 11.50
N ASN A 157 14.50 -11.30 11.09
CA ASN A 157 14.71 -10.99 9.67
C ASN A 157 15.73 -11.94 9.05
N MET A 158 16.84 -12.23 9.74
CA MET A 158 17.86 -13.11 9.18
C MET A 158 17.45 -14.57 9.12
N PHE A 159 16.69 -15.06 10.10
CA PHE A 159 16.10 -16.40 10.02
C PHE A 159 15.15 -16.50 8.84
N LEU A 160 14.28 -15.50 8.67
CA LEU A 160 13.30 -15.50 7.60
C LEU A 160 13.94 -15.35 6.21
N GLU A 161 14.87 -14.41 6.03
CA GLU A 161 15.58 -14.19 4.77
C GLU A 161 16.41 -15.42 4.37
N LEU A 162 17.14 -16.01 5.32
CA LEU A 162 17.91 -17.23 5.06
C LEU A 162 16.98 -18.40 4.70
N PHE A 163 15.86 -18.56 5.41
CA PHE A 163 14.88 -19.59 5.08
C PHE A 163 14.31 -19.39 3.67
N CYS A 164 13.88 -18.17 3.33
CA CYS A 164 13.43 -17.80 1.99
C CYS A 164 14.48 -18.12 0.92
N GLN A 165 15.74 -17.79 1.18
CA GLN A 165 16.85 -18.09 0.28
C GLN A 165 17.00 -19.60 0.05
N ILE A 166 16.94 -20.42 1.10
CA ILE A 166 17.06 -21.87 1.02
C ILE A 166 15.90 -22.50 0.23
N VAL A 167 14.66 -22.06 0.49
CA VAL A 167 13.47 -22.69 -0.11
C VAL A 167 13.10 -22.13 -1.48
N SER A 168 13.68 -21.00 -1.89
CA SER A 168 13.37 -20.32 -3.16
C SER A 168 13.47 -21.24 -4.38
N GLU A 169 14.65 -21.83 -4.63
CA GLU A 169 14.88 -22.75 -5.75
C GLU A 169 14.07 -24.05 -5.61
N PRO A 170 14.08 -24.76 -4.46
CA PRO A 170 13.32 -25.99 -4.31
C PRO A 170 11.82 -25.81 -4.51
N CYS A 171 11.25 -24.70 -4.04
CA CYS A 171 9.84 -24.41 -4.21
C CYS A 171 9.50 -24.11 -5.67
N PHE A 172 10.33 -23.33 -6.37
CA PHE A 172 10.13 -23.08 -7.80
C PHE A 172 10.22 -24.37 -8.60
N ASN A 173 11.26 -25.17 -8.37
CA ASN A 173 11.45 -26.45 -9.04
C ASN A 173 10.28 -27.43 -8.77
N THR A 174 9.84 -27.53 -7.52
CA THR A 174 8.76 -28.46 -7.16
C THR A 174 7.42 -28.01 -7.72
N LEU A 175 7.01 -26.77 -7.45
CA LEU A 175 5.65 -26.32 -7.75
C LEU A 175 5.47 -25.96 -9.23
N ARG A 176 6.50 -25.40 -9.88
CA ARG A 176 6.44 -25.03 -11.30
C ARG A 176 6.97 -26.13 -12.22
N THR A 177 8.17 -26.66 -11.98
CA THR A 177 8.80 -27.61 -12.92
C THR A 177 8.21 -29.01 -12.82
N LYS A 178 8.00 -29.51 -11.59
CA LYS A 178 7.52 -30.89 -11.37
C LYS A 178 6.00 -30.99 -11.32
N GLU A 179 5.34 -30.18 -10.49
CA GLU A 179 3.89 -30.23 -10.28
C GLU A 179 3.10 -29.38 -11.28
N GLN A 180 3.76 -28.46 -11.99
CA GLN A 180 3.16 -27.63 -13.05
C GLN A 180 1.91 -26.86 -12.58
N LEU A 181 1.90 -26.40 -11.34
CA LEU A 181 0.73 -25.75 -10.75
C LEU A 181 0.40 -24.40 -11.40
N GLY A 182 1.37 -23.72 -12.02
CA GLY A 182 1.12 -22.53 -12.82
C GLY A 182 2.39 -21.79 -13.22
N GLU A 183 2.26 -20.80 -14.11
CA GLU A 183 3.41 -20.07 -14.68
C GLU A 183 4.01 -19.01 -13.75
N LEU A 184 3.22 -18.50 -12.81
CA LEU A 184 3.60 -17.41 -11.93
C LEU A 184 3.72 -17.93 -10.49
N LEU A 185 4.93 -17.94 -9.92
CA LEU A 185 5.17 -18.40 -8.56
C LEU A 185 6.15 -17.48 -7.86
N PHE A 186 5.78 -17.00 -6.68
CA PHE A 186 6.57 -16.05 -5.91
C PHE A 186 6.67 -16.46 -4.45
N ILE A 187 7.91 -16.40 -3.95
CA ILE A 187 8.23 -16.48 -2.54
C ILE A 187 9.01 -15.22 -2.20
N CYS A 188 8.55 -14.48 -1.21
CA CYS A 188 9.22 -13.26 -0.77
C CYS A 188 9.03 -13.06 0.74
N VAL A 189 9.85 -12.16 1.28
CA VAL A 189 9.66 -11.54 2.59
C VAL A 189 8.91 -10.23 2.37
N SER A 190 7.96 -9.88 3.22
CA SER A 190 7.39 -8.52 3.24
C SER A 190 8.02 -7.70 4.35
N ASP A 191 8.19 -6.42 4.05
CA ASP A 191 8.72 -5.40 4.95
C ASP A 191 7.73 -4.95 6.02
N LYS A 192 6.55 -5.56 6.09
CA LYS A 192 5.65 -5.40 7.24
C LYS A 192 5.90 -6.56 8.19
N ILE A 193 6.29 -6.27 9.44
CA ILE A 193 6.38 -7.18 10.61
C ILE A 193 6.70 -8.65 10.24
N THR A 194 7.94 -8.93 9.78
CA THR A 194 8.55 -10.25 9.47
C THR A 194 7.57 -11.37 9.11
N ILE A 195 7.30 -11.59 7.82
CA ILE A 195 6.35 -12.61 7.34
C ILE A 195 6.90 -13.32 6.11
N TYR A 196 6.73 -14.64 6.09
CA TYR A 196 6.93 -15.50 4.94
C TYR A 196 5.69 -15.49 3.99
N PHE A 197 5.90 -15.12 2.73
CA PHE A 197 4.88 -15.13 1.68
C PHE A 197 5.10 -16.31 0.74
N LYS A 198 4.02 -17.04 0.46
CA LYS A 198 3.98 -17.98 -0.64
C LYS A 198 2.75 -17.67 -1.50
N SER A 199 2.98 -17.02 -2.64
CA SER A 199 1.95 -16.88 -3.68
C SER A 199 2.05 -18.06 -4.63
N ILE A 200 1.00 -18.88 -4.68
CA ILE A 200 0.86 -19.97 -5.65
C ILE A 200 -0.23 -19.54 -6.61
N ILE A 201 0.03 -19.58 -7.91
CA ILE A 201 -0.96 -19.18 -8.90
C ILE A 201 -1.28 -20.43 -9.68
N ILE A 202 -2.57 -20.78 -9.70
CA ILE A 202 -3.06 -21.96 -10.38
C ILE A 202 -3.81 -21.49 -11.63
N SER A 203 -3.19 -21.65 -12.79
CA SER A 203 -3.82 -21.42 -14.09
C SER A 203 -4.79 -22.54 -14.43
#